data_AF-A0A7V4JSU1-F1
#
_entry.id   AF-A0A7V4JSU1-F1
#
_cell.length_a   1.000
_cell.length_b   1.000
_cell.length_c   1.000
_cell.angle_alpha   90.00
_cell.angle_beta   90.00
_cell.angle_gamma   90.00
#
_symmetry.space_group_name_H-M   'P 1'
#
loop_
_entity.id
_entity.type
_entity.pdbx_description
1 polymer ?
#
loop_
_entity_poly.entity_id
_entity_poly.type
_entity_poly.pdbx_seq_one_letter_code
_entity_poly.pdbx_strand_id
1 'polypeptide(L)'
;MTAGRTIPRSSLIMSELAPDPFEQRRRSLEEAFFKQRDQQLLARLRAELEALDRREQLARVSGIQDTKVLDDLVRAGVGPETLVALRLVPLVEVAWADGMVAQTERTAILNAAAAIDVHPGSPAYELLERWLTERPDEQLVTAWKEYVRELAKSLPADSVAAMRRETIDRCQQVAAAAGGFLGLASISAAEQARIDEFARAWEV
;
A
#
# COMPACT_ATOMS: atom_id res chain seq x y z
N MET A 1 49.91 1.14 -87.00
CA MET A 1 49.74 2.23 -86.02
C MET A 1 48.27 2.63 -86.08
N THR A 2 47.42 2.01 -85.24
CA THR A 2 46.71 2.62 -84.07
C THR A 2 45.71 3.70 -84.51
N ALA A 3 44.41 3.69 -84.20
CA ALA A 3 43.68 3.29 -83.00
C ALA A 3 42.22 2.94 -83.42
N GLY A 4 41.44 2.09 -82.75
CA GLY A 4 41.16 2.05 -81.31
C GLY A 4 39.70 2.46 -81.08
N ARG A 5 38.80 1.48 -81.11
CA ARG A 5 37.35 1.58 -80.89
C ARG A 5 37.05 2.18 -79.51
N THR A 6 36.19 3.18 -79.43
CA THR A 6 35.63 3.66 -78.16
C THR A 6 34.12 3.79 -78.27
N ILE A 7 33.42 2.83 -77.65
CA ILE A 7 31.99 2.88 -77.35
C ILE A 7 31.86 3.66 -76.04
N PRO A 8 31.00 4.68 -75.91
CA PRO A 8 30.76 5.28 -74.61
C PRO A 8 30.02 4.27 -73.71
N ARG A 9 30.66 3.96 -72.57
CA ARG A 9 30.12 3.11 -71.51
C ARG A 9 28.80 3.70 -70.97
N SER A 10 27.79 2.83 -70.84
CA SER A 10 26.63 3.07 -69.97
C SER A 10 27.10 3.48 -68.57
N SER A 11 26.73 4.70 -68.17
CA SER A 11 26.81 5.12 -66.78
C SER A 11 25.55 4.60 -66.08
N LEU A 12 25.66 3.39 -65.51
CA LEU A 12 24.78 2.94 -64.44
C LEU A 12 25.06 3.84 -63.23
N ILE A 13 24.32 4.95 -63.12
CA ILE A 13 24.15 5.61 -61.83
C ILE A 13 23.16 4.75 -61.06
N MET A 14 23.67 3.76 -60.33
CA MET A 14 22.95 3.26 -59.16
C MET A 14 22.92 4.41 -58.16
N SER A 15 21.86 5.20 -58.20
CA SER A 15 21.47 6.09 -57.12
C SER A 15 21.22 5.22 -55.89
N GLU A 16 22.26 5.08 -55.08
CA GLU A 16 22.22 4.53 -53.73
C GLU A 16 21.12 5.30 -52.97
N LEU A 17 19.99 4.64 -52.72
CA LEU A 17 18.87 5.20 -51.97
C LEU A 17 19.35 5.49 -50.55
N ALA A 18 19.70 6.75 -50.28
CA ALA A 18 19.78 7.25 -48.92
C ALA A 18 18.43 6.97 -48.24
N PRO A 19 18.39 6.40 -47.01
CA PRO A 19 17.13 6.05 -46.37
C PRO A 19 16.27 7.30 -46.18
N ASP A 20 14.99 7.22 -46.51
CA ASP A 20 14.04 8.33 -46.37
C ASP A 20 14.05 8.86 -44.92
N PRO A 21 14.36 10.15 -44.69
CA PRO A 21 14.33 10.76 -43.36
C PRO A 21 12.98 10.59 -42.64
N PHE A 22 11.87 10.52 -43.38
CA PHE A 22 10.55 10.24 -42.81
C PHE A 22 10.41 8.79 -42.37
N GLU A 23 10.96 7.82 -43.11
CA GLU A 23 11.01 6.42 -42.67
C GLU A 23 11.91 6.23 -41.46
N GLN A 24 13.09 6.86 -41.40
CA GLN A 24 13.97 6.80 -40.23
C GLN A 24 13.30 7.39 -38.99
N ARG A 25 12.58 8.50 -39.16
CA ARG A 25 11.82 9.12 -38.07
C ARG A 25 10.64 8.24 -37.65
N ARG A 26 9.96 7.58 -38.59
CA ARG A 26 8.88 6.63 -38.28
C ARG A 26 9.40 5.41 -37.52
N ARG A 27 10.50 4.80 -37.98
CA ARG A 27 11.15 3.65 -37.33
C ARG A 27 11.64 3.98 -35.92
N SER A 28 12.27 5.14 -35.73
CA SER A 28 12.71 5.55 -34.38
C SER A 28 11.55 5.81 -33.42
N LEU A 29 10.43 6.36 -33.91
CA LEU A 29 9.20 6.50 -33.11
C LEU A 29 8.55 5.14 -32.80
N GLU A 30 8.48 4.23 -33.78
CA GLU A 30 7.99 2.87 -33.60
C GLU A 30 8.86 2.11 -32.57
N GLU A 31 10.18 2.14 -32.71
CA GLU A 31 11.12 1.52 -31.75
C GLU A 31 10.99 2.11 -30.34
N ALA A 32 10.87 3.44 -30.21
CA ALA A 32 10.67 4.09 -28.92
C ALA A 32 9.35 3.65 -28.28
N PHE A 33 8.28 3.55 -29.07
CA PHE A 33 6.97 3.07 -28.61
C PHE A 33 7.03 1.60 -28.16
N PHE A 34 7.67 0.72 -28.94
CA PHE A 34 7.85 -0.69 -28.56
C PHE A 34 8.69 -0.83 -27.29
N LYS A 35 9.82 -0.12 -27.19
CA LYS A 35 10.66 -0.12 -25.98
C LYS A 35 9.87 0.34 -24.75
N GLN A 36 9.08 1.40 -24.88
CA GLN A 36 8.25 1.90 -23.77
C GLN A 36 7.18 0.87 -23.36
N ARG A 37 6.54 0.20 -24.33
CA ARG A 37 5.53 -0.83 -24.04
C ARG A 37 6.14 -2.07 -23.41
N ASP A 38 7.29 -2.53 -23.89
CA ASP A 38 8.02 -3.66 -23.31
C ASP A 38 8.45 -3.35 -21.87
N GLN A 39 8.94 -2.13 -21.61
CA GLN A 39 9.28 -1.68 -20.25
C GLN A 39 8.05 -1.66 -19.33
N GLN A 40 6.91 -1.19 -19.81
CA GLN A 40 5.65 -1.19 -19.04
C GLN A 40 5.17 -2.61 -18.73
N LEU A 41 5.24 -3.53 -19.71
CA LEU A 41 4.88 -4.93 -19.51
C LEU A 41 5.79 -5.61 -18.50
N LEU A 42 7.11 -5.40 -18.61
CA LEU A 42 8.07 -5.95 -17.65
C LEU A 42 7.87 -5.38 -16.24
N ALA A 43 7.64 -4.07 -16.11
CA ALA A 43 7.36 -3.44 -14.82
C ALA A 43 6.08 -4.01 -14.19
N ARG A 44 5.03 -4.19 -14.98
CA ARG A 44 3.77 -4.79 -14.53
C ARG A 44 3.95 -6.24 -14.07
N LEU A 45 4.65 -7.07 -14.86
CA LEU A 45 4.91 -8.46 -14.50
C LEU A 45 5.72 -8.56 -13.20
N ARG A 46 6.73 -7.69 -13.02
CA ARG A 46 7.51 -7.62 -11.77
C ARG A 46 6.61 -7.26 -10.59
N ALA A 47 5.77 -6.23 -10.72
CA ALA A 47 4.85 -5.83 -9.67
C ALA A 47 3.85 -6.94 -9.31
N GLU A 48 3.35 -7.68 -10.32
CA GLU A 48 2.44 -8.82 -10.11
C GLU A 48 3.15 -9.97 -9.34
N LEU A 49 4.39 -10.31 -9.70
CA LEU A 49 5.18 -11.33 -8.98
C LEU A 49 5.49 -10.91 -7.55
N GLU A 50 5.89 -9.66 -7.33
CA GLU A 50 6.14 -9.13 -5.98
C GLU A 50 4.89 -9.11 -5.10
N ALA A 51 3.72 -8.82 -5.68
CA ALA A 51 2.45 -8.86 -4.94
C ALA A 51 2.09 -10.30 -4.54
N LEU A 52 2.32 -11.28 -5.42
CA LEU A 52 2.11 -12.69 -5.13
C LEU A 52 3.02 -13.19 -4.00
N ASP A 53 4.33 -12.88 -4.07
CA ASP A 53 5.29 -13.27 -3.02
C ASP A 53 4.94 -12.61 -1.67
N ARG A 54 4.62 -11.31 -1.67
CA ARG A 54 4.16 -10.60 -0.46
C ARG A 54 2.92 -11.23 0.14
N ARG A 55 1.95 -11.62 -0.69
CA ARG A 55 0.72 -12.27 -0.24
C ARG A 55 1.01 -13.62 0.41
N GLU A 56 1.86 -14.44 -0.22
CA GLU A 56 2.24 -15.75 0.31
C GLU A 56 2.95 -15.60 1.67
N GLN A 57 3.89 -14.66 1.77
CA GLN A 57 4.57 -14.37 3.03
C GLN A 57 3.59 -13.84 4.09
N LEU A 58 2.67 -12.96 3.72
CA LEU A 58 1.65 -12.42 4.61
C LEU A 58 0.72 -13.51 5.14
N ALA A 59 0.30 -14.45 4.29
CA ALA A 59 -0.49 -15.62 4.70
C ALA A 59 0.24 -16.44 5.78
N ARG A 60 1.54 -16.69 5.57
CA ARG A 60 2.37 -17.46 6.50
C ARG A 60 2.55 -16.79 7.85
N VAL A 61 2.78 -15.47 7.86
CA VAL A 61 3.03 -14.71 9.10
C VAL A 61 1.72 -14.40 9.85
N SER A 62 0.64 -14.12 9.13
CA SER A 62 -0.67 -13.81 9.73
C SER A 62 -1.49 -15.04 10.14
N GLY A 63 -1.22 -16.21 9.54
CA GLY A 63 -2.02 -17.42 9.70
C GLY A 63 -3.35 -17.40 8.93
N ILE A 64 -3.63 -16.33 8.17
CA ILE A 64 -4.86 -16.18 7.39
C ILE A 64 -4.71 -16.85 6.03
N GLN A 65 -5.74 -17.59 5.65
CA GLN A 65 -5.81 -18.29 4.36
C GLN A 65 -6.77 -17.61 3.37
N ASP A 66 -7.58 -16.65 3.83
CA ASP A 66 -8.50 -15.92 2.96
C ASP A 66 -7.71 -15.03 1.99
N THR A 67 -7.67 -15.43 0.73
CA THR A 67 -6.91 -14.74 -0.31
C THR A 67 -7.43 -13.33 -0.57
N LYS A 68 -8.74 -13.08 -0.43
CA LYS A 68 -9.32 -11.75 -0.65
C LYS A 68 -8.82 -10.79 0.43
N VAL A 69 -8.84 -11.23 1.70
CA VAL A 69 -8.33 -10.43 2.83
C VAL A 69 -6.85 -10.10 2.61
N LEU A 70 -6.05 -11.09 2.23
CA LEU A 70 -4.63 -10.89 1.98
C LEU A 70 -4.37 -9.95 0.78
N ASP A 71 -5.13 -10.07 -0.30
CA ASP A 71 -5.03 -9.18 -1.47
C ASP A 71 -5.38 -7.73 -1.11
N ASP A 72 -6.42 -7.52 -0.29
CA ASP A 72 -6.83 -6.19 0.16
C ASP A 72 -5.80 -5.57 1.12
N LEU A 73 -5.18 -6.37 1.99
CA LEU A 73 -4.06 -5.94 2.84
C LEU A 73 -2.85 -5.53 2.01
N VAL A 74 -2.44 -6.35 1.03
CA VAL A 74 -1.31 -6.02 0.13
C VAL A 74 -1.59 -4.73 -0.64
N ARG A 75 -2.82 -4.55 -1.14
CA ARG A 75 -3.23 -3.32 -1.84
C ARG A 75 -3.15 -2.09 -0.94
N ALA A 76 -3.45 -2.24 0.35
CA ALA A 76 -3.31 -1.18 1.34
C ALA A 76 -1.85 -0.92 1.77
N GLY A 77 -0.87 -1.62 1.17
CA GLY A 77 0.54 -1.50 1.51
C GLY A 77 0.95 -2.27 2.76
N VAL A 78 0.11 -3.21 3.22
CA VAL A 78 0.42 -4.10 4.34
C VAL A 78 1.13 -5.34 3.80
N GLY A 79 2.40 -5.49 4.18
CA GLY A 79 3.24 -6.63 3.89
C GLY A 79 3.69 -7.33 5.18
N PRO A 80 4.49 -8.41 5.06
CA PRO A 80 5.01 -9.14 6.21
C PRO A 80 5.73 -8.25 7.23
N GLU A 81 6.52 -7.30 6.75
CA GLU A 81 7.30 -6.34 7.55
C GLU A 81 6.45 -5.22 8.18
N THR A 82 5.23 -4.99 7.68
CA THR A 82 4.31 -3.96 8.19
C THR A 82 3.06 -4.53 8.85
N LEU A 83 2.92 -5.86 8.94
CA LEU A 83 1.76 -6.52 9.53
C LEU A 83 1.47 -6.03 10.96
N VAL A 84 2.50 -5.76 11.76
CA VAL A 84 2.36 -5.23 13.13
C VAL A 84 1.60 -3.88 13.16
N ALA A 85 1.68 -3.09 12.09
CA ALA A 85 0.95 -1.82 11.98
C ALA A 85 -0.57 -2.02 11.94
N LEU A 86 -1.09 -3.20 11.59
CA LEU A 86 -2.53 -3.48 11.65
C LEU A 86 -3.12 -3.29 13.05
N ARG A 87 -2.31 -3.45 14.10
CA ARG A 87 -2.75 -3.19 15.49
C ARG A 87 -3.08 -1.71 15.73
N LEU A 88 -2.60 -0.81 14.87
CA LEU A 88 -2.77 0.63 14.99
C LEU A 88 -3.91 1.19 14.12
N VAL A 89 -4.44 0.41 13.18
CA VAL A 89 -5.54 0.85 12.30
C VAL A 89 -6.75 1.37 13.08
N PRO A 90 -7.24 0.69 14.15
CA PRO A 90 -8.36 1.21 14.93
C PRO A 90 -8.06 2.54 15.61
N LEU A 91 -6.83 2.73 16.12
CA LEU A 91 -6.41 3.94 16.81
C LEU A 91 -6.36 5.12 15.83
N VAL A 92 -5.79 4.91 14.65
CA VAL A 92 -5.73 5.90 13.57
C VAL A 92 -7.13 6.30 13.12
N GLU A 93 -8.01 5.33 12.88
CA GLU A 93 -9.37 5.62 12.41
C GLU A 93 -10.23 6.32 13.45
N VAL A 94 -10.01 6.03 14.74
CA VAL A 94 -10.65 6.77 15.84
C VAL A 94 -10.17 8.21 15.87
N ALA A 95 -8.86 8.46 15.77
CA ALA A 95 -8.33 9.83 15.75
C ALA A 95 -8.75 10.62 14.49
N TRP A 96 -9.08 9.93 13.39
CA TRP A 96 -9.65 10.57 12.20
C TRP A 96 -11.18 10.74 12.27
N ALA A 97 -11.87 10.27 13.31
CA ALA A 97 -13.32 10.23 13.34
C ALA A 97 -13.96 11.62 13.24
N ASP A 98 -13.33 12.64 13.81
CA ASP A 98 -13.75 14.04 13.71
C ASP A 98 -13.20 14.76 12.47
N GLY A 99 -12.55 14.04 11.55
CA GLY A 99 -12.05 14.55 10.28
C GLY A 99 -10.64 15.14 10.33
N MET A 100 -10.02 15.21 11.51
CA MET A 100 -8.62 15.60 11.70
C MET A 100 -8.02 14.90 12.91
N VAL A 101 -6.74 14.54 12.83
CA VAL A 101 -6.00 13.97 13.97
C VAL A 101 -5.43 15.09 14.82
N ALA A 102 -5.77 15.13 16.11
CA ALA A 102 -5.17 16.11 17.02
C ALA A 102 -3.70 15.76 17.32
N GLN A 103 -2.87 16.77 17.62
CA GLN A 103 -1.45 16.57 17.89
C GLN A 103 -1.20 15.66 19.11
N THR A 104 -2.06 15.73 20.12
CA THR A 104 -1.98 14.88 21.32
C THR A 104 -2.35 13.43 21.01
N GLU A 105 -3.36 13.18 20.18
CA GLU A 105 -3.72 11.84 19.70
C GLU A 105 -2.62 11.26 18.82
N ARG A 106 -2.08 12.05 17.88
CA ARG A 106 -0.91 11.65 17.09
C ARG A 106 0.22 11.17 18.01
N THR A 107 0.52 11.94 19.05
CA THR A 107 1.55 11.58 20.04
C THR A 107 1.19 10.29 20.78
N ALA A 108 -0.06 10.13 21.21
CA ALA A 108 -0.54 8.92 21.87
C ALA A 108 -0.44 7.68 20.96
N ILE A 109 -0.76 7.81 19.67
CA ILE A 109 -0.64 6.75 18.67
C ILE A 109 0.83 6.37 18.46
N LEU A 110 1.73 7.34 18.33
CA LEU A 110 3.17 7.06 18.19
C LEU A 110 3.75 6.38 19.43
N ASN A 111 3.29 6.73 20.64
CA ASN A 111 3.65 6.03 21.86
C ASN A 111 3.10 4.58 21.89
N ALA A 112 1.85 4.38 21.44
CA ALA A 112 1.27 3.06 21.32
C ALA A 112 2.01 2.18 20.30
N ALA A 113 2.50 2.79 19.21
CA ALA A 113 3.33 2.16 18.20
C ALA A 113 4.68 1.72 18.77
N ALA A 114 5.36 2.59 19.53
CA ALA A 114 6.61 2.24 20.19
C ALA A 114 6.46 1.04 21.16
N ALA A 115 5.31 0.91 21.84
CA ALA A 115 5.01 -0.22 22.74
C ALA A 115 4.85 -1.57 22.02
N ILE A 116 4.78 -1.59 20.68
CA ILE A 116 4.71 -2.80 19.85
C ILE A 116 5.91 -2.87 18.88
N ASP A 117 7.04 -2.25 19.28
CA ASP A 117 8.31 -2.18 18.53
C ASP A 117 8.22 -1.49 17.16
N VAL A 118 7.20 -0.67 16.93
CA VAL A 118 7.12 0.20 15.74
C VAL A 118 7.82 1.53 16.04
N HIS A 119 9.01 1.70 15.49
CA HIS A 119 9.92 2.82 15.78
C HIS A 119 10.36 3.55 14.50
N PRO A 120 10.83 4.81 14.59
CA PRO A 120 11.32 5.57 13.44
C PRO A 120 12.38 4.79 12.63
N GLY A 121 12.23 4.77 11.31
CA GLY A 121 13.09 4.02 10.38
C GLY A 121 12.65 2.57 10.13
N SER A 122 11.62 2.08 10.83
CA SER A 122 10.98 0.80 10.47
C SER A 122 9.91 0.99 9.37
N PRO A 123 9.70 0.01 8.47
CA PRO A 123 8.66 0.09 7.44
C PRO A 123 7.25 0.31 8.01
N ALA A 124 6.95 -0.31 9.17
CA ALA A 124 5.68 -0.15 9.86
C ALA A 124 5.45 1.29 10.34
N TYR A 125 6.51 1.97 10.79
CA TYR A 125 6.45 3.36 11.22
C TYR A 125 6.22 4.30 10.03
N GLU A 126 6.89 4.07 8.91
CA GLU A 126 6.66 4.85 7.69
C GLU A 126 5.23 4.71 7.15
N LEU A 127 4.65 3.51 7.23
CA LEU A 127 3.25 3.27 6.90
C LEU A 127 2.31 4.02 7.87
N LEU A 128 2.59 3.96 9.17
CA LEU A 128 1.84 4.68 10.19
C LEU A 128 1.88 6.20 9.99
N GLU A 129 3.05 6.78 9.71
CA GLU A 129 3.19 8.21 9.45
C GLU A 129 2.33 8.67 8.26
N ARG A 130 2.26 7.85 7.20
CA ARG A 130 1.36 8.12 6.07
C ARG A 130 -0.11 8.13 6.52
N TRP A 131 -0.54 7.15 7.29
CA TRP A 131 -1.90 7.08 7.83
C TRP A 131 -2.25 8.23 8.80
N LEU A 132 -1.26 8.77 9.52
CA LEU A 132 -1.43 9.93 10.40
C LEU A 132 -1.37 11.26 9.64
N THR A 133 -0.99 11.25 8.37
CA THR A 133 -0.93 12.42 7.50
C THR A 133 -2.13 12.49 6.59
N GLU A 134 -2.54 11.34 6.05
CA GLU A 134 -3.70 11.15 5.20
C GLU A 134 -4.50 9.98 5.74
N ARG A 135 -5.82 10.20 5.90
CA ARG A 135 -6.71 9.16 6.39
C ARG A 135 -6.60 7.91 5.50
N PRO A 136 -6.47 6.71 6.09
CA PRO A 136 -6.48 5.49 5.31
C PRO A 136 -7.78 5.30 4.51
N ASP A 137 -7.67 4.62 3.37
CA ASP A 137 -8.83 4.25 2.56
C ASP A 137 -9.76 3.29 3.33
N GLU A 138 -11.08 3.38 3.09
CA GLU A 138 -12.09 2.53 3.72
C GLU A 138 -11.86 1.02 3.44
N GLN A 139 -11.18 0.69 2.33
CA GLN A 139 -10.75 -0.69 2.04
C GLN A 139 -9.80 -1.22 3.11
N LEU A 140 -8.92 -0.41 3.71
CA LEU A 140 -8.06 -0.86 4.80
C LEU A 140 -8.89 -1.21 6.04
N VAL A 141 -9.91 -0.41 6.36
CA VAL A 141 -10.81 -0.67 7.49
C VAL A 141 -11.59 -1.97 7.27
N THR A 142 -12.05 -2.18 6.04
CA THR A 142 -12.74 -3.42 5.64
C THR A 142 -11.81 -4.62 5.77
N ALA A 143 -10.60 -4.54 5.20
CA ALA A 143 -9.59 -5.59 5.28
C ALA A 143 -9.20 -5.90 6.74
N TRP A 144 -9.06 -4.87 7.58
CA TRP A 144 -8.79 -5.05 9.01
C TRP A 144 -9.93 -5.80 9.72
N LYS A 145 -11.19 -5.46 9.44
CA LYS A 145 -12.36 -6.15 10.04
C LYS A 145 -12.42 -7.61 9.60
N GLU A 146 -12.16 -7.89 8.33
CA GLU A 146 -12.10 -9.27 7.84
C GLU A 146 -10.92 -10.02 8.47
N TYR A 147 -9.74 -9.38 8.58
CA TYR A 147 -8.55 -9.91 9.25
C TYR A 147 -8.84 -10.33 10.70
N VAL A 148 -9.43 -9.46 11.52
CA VAL A 148 -9.70 -9.80 12.93
C VAL A 148 -10.76 -10.88 13.07
N ARG A 149 -11.75 -10.96 12.16
CA ARG A 149 -12.74 -12.04 12.17
C ARG A 149 -12.11 -13.39 11.85
N GLU A 150 -11.26 -13.45 10.82
CA GLU A 150 -10.53 -14.69 10.49
C GLU A 150 -9.60 -15.10 11.63
N LEU A 151 -8.89 -14.13 12.23
CA LEU A 151 -8.04 -14.38 13.38
C LEU A 151 -8.85 -14.91 14.57
N ALA A 152 -10.00 -14.31 14.88
CA ALA A 152 -10.84 -14.71 15.99
C ALA A 152 -11.39 -16.15 15.86
N LYS A 153 -11.66 -16.63 14.63
CA LYS A 153 -12.04 -18.03 14.38
C LYS A 153 -10.96 -19.03 14.75
N SER A 154 -9.70 -18.60 14.75
CA SER A 154 -8.53 -19.46 14.99
C SER A 154 -8.05 -19.47 16.46
N LEU A 155 -8.66 -18.66 17.32
CA LEU A 155 -8.23 -18.44 18.70
C LEU A 155 -9.28 -18.88 19.74
N PRO A 156 -8.86 -19.26 20.96
CA PRO A 156 -9.80 -19.48 22.06
C PRO A 156 -10.59 -18.21 22.39
N ALA A 157 -11.85 -18.35 22.82
CA ALA A 157 -12.74 -17.23 23.13
C ALA A 157 -12.14 -16.22 24.12
N ASP A 158 -11.41 -16.69 25.15
CA ASP A 158 -10.75 -15.82 26.12
C ASP A 158 -9.63 -14.99 25.50
N SER A 159 -8.91 -15.56 24.51
CA SER A 159 -7.87 -14.84 23.76
C SER A 159 -8.50 -13.76 22.87
N VAL A 160 -9.59 -14.08 22.19
CA VAL A 160 -10.36 -13.10 21.39
C VAL A 160 -10.87 -11.97 22.28
N ALA A 161 -11.45 -12.29 23.43
CA ALA A 161 -11.95 -11.30 24.39
C ALA A 161 -10.82 -10.39 24.92
N ALA A 162 -9.64 -10.96 25.20
CA ALA A 162 -8.47 -10.19 25.64
C ALA A 162 -7.96 -9.25 24.54
N MET A 163 -7.85 -9.72 23.30
CA MET A 163 -7.42 -8.90 22.16
C MET A 163 -8.42 -7.77 21.86
N ARG A 164 -9.72 -8.10 21.85
CA ARG A 164 -10.80 -7.10 21.71
C ARG A 164 -10.66 -6.01 22.76
N ARG A 165 -10.56 -6.39 24.05
CA ARG A 165 -10.42 -5.44 25.14
C ARG A 165 -9.18 -4.57 24.97
N GLU A 166 -8.02 -5.17 24.67
CA GLU A 166 -6.78 -4.41 24.44
C GLU A 166 -6.93 -3.40 23.30
N THR A 167 -7.54 -3.78 22.17
CA THR A 167 -7.79 -2.87 21.05
C THR A 167 -8.67 -1.69 21.48
N ILE A 168 -9.78 -1.96 22.18
CA ILE A 168 -10.73 -0.92 22.60
C ILE A 168 -10.13 0.00 23.66
N ASP A 169 -9.44 -0.53 24.65
CA ASP A 169 -8.77 0.26 25.70
C ASP A 169 -7.75 1.23 25.07
N ARG A 170 -6.99 0.78 24.07
CA ARG A 170 -6.02 1.61 23.35
C ARG A 170 -6.71 2.70 22.52
N CYS A 171 -7.81 2.40 21.84
CA CYS A 171 -8.59 3.42 21.13
C CYS A 171 -9.12 4.50 22.09
N GLN A 172 -9.65 4.09 23.26
CA GLN A 172 -10.14 5.02 24.28
C GLN A 172 -9.02 5.90 24.83
N GLN A 173 -7.82 5.34 25.06
CA GLN A 173 -6.64 6.11 25.50
C GLN A 173 -6.22 7.16 24.47
N VAL A 174 -6.30 6.83 23.17
CA VAL A 174 -5.99 7.78 22.09
C VAL A 174 -7.01 8.91 22.06
N ALA A 175 -8.31 8.59 21.98
CA ALA A 175 -9.37 9.61 21.94
C ALA A 175 -9.35 10.52 23.20
N ALA A 176 -9.11 9.93 24.37
CA ALA A 176 -8.98 10.69 25.62
C ALA A 176 -7.77 11.65 25.63
N ALA A 177 -6.76 11.44 24.79
CA ALA A 177 -5.58 12.31 24.73
C ALA A 177 -5.87 13.69 24.11
N ALA A 178 -6.91 13.83 23.28
CA ALA A 178 -7.40 15.12 22.78
C ALA A 178 -8.20 15.91 23.83
N GLY A 179 -8.80 15.22 24.80
CA GLY A 179 -9.79 15.76 25.72
C GLY A 179 -9.23 16.57 26.90
N GLY A 180 -9.14 17.90 26.73
CA GLY A 180 -9.55 18.87 27.76
C GLY A 180 -8.52 19.87 28.30
N PHE A 181 -8.74 21.17 28.06
CA PHE A 181 -8.04 22.33 28.63
C PHE A 181 -8.14 22.44 30.18
N LEU A 182 -8.82 21.53 30.87
CA LEU A 182 -8.98 21.51 32.34
C LEU A 182 -9.11 20.08 32.95
N GLY A 183 -8.61 19.02 32.28
CA GLY A 183 -8.54 17.69 32.88
C GLY A 183 -9.86 16.89 32.95
N LEU A 184 -10.87 17.26 32.16
CA LEU A 184 -12.05 16.43 31.90
C LEU A 184 -11.98 15.91 30.46
N ALA A 185 -11.52 14.67 30.29
CA ALA A 185 -11.50 14.02 28.98
C ALA A 185 -12.93 13.65 28.56
N SER A 186 -13.40 14.23 27.46
CA SER A 186 -14.62 13.77 26.79
C SER A 186 -14.26 13.27 25.40
N ILE A 187 -14.42 11.97 25.17
CA ILE A 187 -14.40 11.34 23.85
C ILE A 187 -15.58 11.89 23.06
N SER A 188 -15.36 12.26 21.79
CA SER A 188 -16.40 12.78 20.92
C SER A 188 -17.41 11.68 20.56
N ALA A 189 -18.61 12.09 20.13
CA ALA A 189 -19.63 11.11 19.71
C ALA A 189 -19.19 10.33 18.45
N ALA A 190 -18.41 10.95 17.55
CA ALA A 190 -17.90 10.31 16.35
C ALA A 190 -16.79 9.31 16.69
N GLU A 191 -15.86 9.68 17.57
CA GLU A 191 -14.83 8.78 18.10
C GLU A 191 -15.46 7.58 18.79
N GLN A 192 -16.43 7.80 19.69
CA GLN A 192 -17.11 6.72 20.40
C GLN A 192 -17.84 5.77 19.43
N ALA A 193 -18.52 6.30 18.41
CA ALA A 193 -19.17 5.48 17.40
C ALA A 193 -18.16 4.61 16.62
N ARG A 194 -16.98 5.17 16.31
CA ARG A 194 -15.90 4.43 15.62
C ARG A 194 -15.30 3.34 16.53
N ILE A 195 -15.14 3.62 17.83
CA ILE A 195 -14.72 2.62 18.82
C ILE A 195 -15.71 1.46 18.88
N ASP A 196 -17.01 1.76 18.98
CA ASP A 196 -18.06 0.75 19.04
C ASP A 196 -18.11 -0.12 17.77
N GLU A 197 -17.88 0.51 16.60
CA GLU A 197 -17.78 -0.19 15.32
C GLU A 197 -16.62 -1.21 15.31
N PHE A 198 -15.45 -0.81 15.80
CA PHE A 198 -14.31 -1.73 15.92
C PHE A 198 -14.54 -2.82 16.96
N ALA A 199 -15.27 -2.51 18.04
CA ALA A 199 -15.60 -3.49 19.07
C ALA A 199 -16.46 -4.64 18.52
N ARG A 200 -17.40 -4.32 17.63
CA ARG A 200 -18.26 -5.30 16.95
C ARG A 200 -17.53 -6.17 15.93
N ALA A 201 -16.38 -5.75 15.43
CA ALA A 201 -15.61 -6.54 14.47
C ALA A 201 -15.08 -7.85 15.08
N TRP A 202 -14.92 -7.89 16.40
CA TRP A 202 -14.46 -9.06 17.16
C TRP A 202 -15.58 -10.04 17.52
N GLU A 203 -16.84 -9.69 17.25
CA GLU A 203 -18.00 -10.53 17.51
C GLU A 203 -18.14 -11.51 16.33
N VAL A 204 -17.63 -12.73 16.51
CA VAL A 204 -17.66 -13.84 15.54
C VAL A 204 -18.55 -14.96 16.06
#